data_AF-A0A7X9FTJ0-F1
#
_entry.id   AF-A0A7X9FTJ0-F1
#
_cell.length_a   1.000
_cell.length_b   1.000
_cell.length_c   1.000
_cell.angle_alpha   90.00
_cell.angle_beta   90.00
_cell.angle_gamma   90.00
#
_symmetry.space_group_name_H-M   'P 1'
#
loop_
_entity.id
_entity.type
_entity.pdbx_description
1 polymer ?
#
loop_
_entity_poly.entity_id
_entity_poly.type
_entity_poly.pdbx_seq_one_letter_code
_entity_poly.pdbx_strand_id
1 'polypeptide(L)'
;MHNDKDPGIFTVYDESDAFDCAKPEKNLLLAVLLSAMNDLKKTGELNRKATDFFLSNEDDYLFSFQAICDYLSIDPKKVLYIIGLAERKNKPKN
;
A
#
# COMPACT_ATOMS: atom_id res chain seq x y z
N MET A 1 58.53 -3.25 -12.23
CA MET A 1 57.40 -2.40 -11.80
C MET A 1 56.13 -3.09 -12.23
N HIS A 2 55.41 -3.72 -11.30
CA HIS A 2 54.13 -4.38 -11.58
C HIS A 2 53.07 -3.29 -11.76
N ASN A 3 52.32 -3.37 -12.85
CA ASN A 3 51.27 -2.43 -13.19
C ASN A 3 49.95 -3.08 -12.74
N ASP A 4 49.60 -2.86 -11.48
CA ASP A 4 48.34 -3.31 -10.90
C ASP A 4 47.21 -2.49 -11.53
N LYS A 5 46.55 -3.07 -12.53
CA LYS A 5 45.32 -2.53 -13.09
C LYS A 5 44.18 -2.94 -12.18
N ASP A 6 43.77 -2.05 -11.29
CA ASP A 6 42.52 -2.16 -10.55
C ASP A 6 41.36 -2.40 -11.53
N PRO A 7 40.60 -3.50 -11.40
CA PRO A 7 39.37 -3.67 -12.15
C PRO A 7 38.33 -2.74 -11.55
N GLY A 8 38.24 -1.51 -12.07
CA GLY A 8 37.14 -0.62 -11.78
C GLY A 8 35.82 -1.32 -12.11
N ILE A 9 35.03 -1.62 -11.08
CA ILE A 9 33.69 -2.19 -11.24
C ILE A 9 32.82 -1.08 -11.85
N PHE A 10 32.60 -1.16 -13.15
CA PHE A 10 31.70 -0.26 -13.87
C PHE A 10 30.28 -0.79 -13.71
N THR A 11 29.57 -0.32 -12.69
CA THR A 11 28.12 -0.55 -12.60
C THR A 11 27.45 0.31 -13.66
N VAL A 12 27.19 -0.28 -14.83
CA VAL A 12 26.25 0.26 -15.79
C VAL A 12 24.87 0.08 -15.19
N TYR A 13 24.45 1.00 -14.33
CA TYR A 13 23.02 1.17 -14.08
C TYR A 13 22.44 1.67 -15.40
N ASP A 14 21.59 0.86 -16.00
CA ASP A 14 20.75 1.22 -17.15
C ASP A 14 19.80 2.34 -16.69
N GLU A 15 20.31 3.57 -16.66
CA GLU A 15 19.58 4.78 -16.28
C GLU A 15 18.69 5.20 -17.45
N SER A 16 17.56 4.52 -17.62
CA SER A 16 16.47 5.00 -18.47
C SER A 16 15.10 5.03 -17.79
N ASP A 17 15.07 4.94 -16.45
CA ASP A 17 13.96 5.43 -15.63
C ASP A 17 14.54 6.45 -14.65
N ALA A 18 14.04 7.69 -14.65
CA ALA A 18 14.37 8.65 -13.61
C ALA A 18 14.18 8.00 -12.23
N PHE A 19 15.21 8.01 -11.39
CA PHE A 19 15.17 7.39 -10.07
C PHE A 19 14.12 8.10 -9.19
N ASP A 20 12.88 7.60 -9.20
CA ASP A 20 11.85 8.02 -8.26
C ASP A 20 12.15 7.35 -6.91
N CYS A 21 12.77 8.10 -6.01
CA CYS A 21 13.08 7.65 -4.65
C CYS A 21 11.83 7.25 -3.85
N ALA A 22 10.63 7.69 -4.27
CA ALA A 22 9.37 7.28 -3.65
C ALA A 22 8.84 5.94 -4.17
N LYS A 23 9.42 5.36 -5.25
CA LYS A 23 8.96 4.09 -5.83
C LYS A 23 8.99 2.92 -4.82
N PRO A 24 10.03 2.73 -3.99
CA PRO A 24 10.03 1.67 -2.99
C PRO A 24 8.96 1.84 -1.92
N GLU A 25 8.76 3.07 -1.43
CA GLU A 25 7.77 3.39 -0.41
C GLU A 25 6.34 3.19 -0.94
N LYS A 26 6.03 3.74 -2.11
CA LYS A 26 4.75 3.53 -2.80
C LYS A 26 4.45 2.03 -3.00
N ASN A 27 5.45 1.26 -3.43
CA ASN A 27 5.29 -0.18 -3.63
C ASN A 27 5.02 -0.93 -2.31
N LEU A 28 5.69 -0.53 -1.22
CA LEU A 28 5.45 -1.10 0.10
C LEU A 28 4.01 -0.83 0.57
N LEU A 29 3.56 0.41 0.48
CA LEU A 29 2.21 0.80 0.91
C LEU A 29 1.12 0.12 0.07
N LEU A 30 1.34 0.01 -1.24
CA LEU A 30 0.46 -0.75 -2.12
C LEU A 30 0.41 -2.24 -1.74
N ALA A 31 1.55 -2.84 -1.40
CA ALA A 31 1.61 -4.23 -0.96
C ALA A 31 0.86 -4.46 0.36
N VAL A 32 0.93 -3.53 1.31
CA VAL A 32 0.16 -3.58 2.56
C VAL A 32 -1.34 -3.57 2.26
N LEU A 33 -1.79 -2.64 1.42
CA LEU A 33 -3.21 -2.52 1.03
C LEU A 33 -3.71 -3.80 0.36
N LEU A 34 -2.96 -4.32 -0.62
CA LEU A 34 -3.31 -5.55 -1.34
C LEU A 34 -3.32 -6.78 -0.42
N SER A 35 -2.40 -6.86 0.54
CA SER A 35 -2.38 -7.94 1.53
C SER A 35 -3.63 -7.90 2.41
N ALA A 36 -4.00 -6.73 2.93
CA ALA A 36 -5.21 -6.56 3.72
C ALA A 36 -6.48 -6.92 2.92
N MET A 37 -6.56 -6.51 1.65
CA MET A 37 -7.66 -6.91 0.75
C MET A 37 -7.72 -8.43 0.54
N ASN A 38 -6.57 -9.10 0.47
CA ASN A 38 -6.51 -10.54 0.34
C ASN A 38 -6.91 -11.25 1.65
N ASP A 39 -6.54 -10.68 2.80
CA ASP A 39 -6.91 -11.20 4.11
C ASP A 39 -8.43 -11.13 4.39
N LEU A 40 -9.14 -10.16 3.78
CA LEU A 40 -10.62 -10.14 3.81
C LEU A 40 -11.26 -11.39 3.19
N LYS A 41 -10.58 -12.07 2.26
CA LYS A 41 -11.10 -13.31 1.64
C LYS A 41 -10.88 -14.54 2.52
N LYS A 42 -10.07 -14.42 3.56
CA LYS A 42 -9.79 -15.50 4.51
C LYS A 42 -10.88 -15.56 5.57
N THR A 43 -10.80 -16.51 6.49
CA THR A 43 -11.75 -16.67 7.60
C THR A 43 -11.05 -16.50 8.95
N GLY A 44 -11.80 -16.18 9.99
CA GLY A 44 -11.29 -16.08 11.36
C GLY A 44 -10.46 -14.82 11.60
N GLU A 45 -9.37 -14.96 12.35
CA GLU A 45 -8.55 -13.84 12.84
C GLU A 45 -8.00 -12.93 11.74
N LEU A 46 -7.63 -13.48 10.58
CA LEU A 46 -7.09 -12.68 9.48
C LEU A 46 -8.15 -11.75 8.86
N ASN A 47 -9.36 -12.27 8.66
CA ASN A 47 -10.47 -11.47 8.17
C ASN A 47 -10.87 -10.38 9.18
N ARG A 48 -10.90 -10.70 10.48
CA ARG A 48 -11.20 -9.72 11.53
C ARG A 48 -10.19 -8.59 11.52
N LYS A 49 -8.89 -8.90 11.57
CA LYS A 49 -7.82 -7.89 11.55
C LYS A 49 -7.82 -7.03 10.29
N ALA A 50 -8.09 -7.63 9.13
CA ALA A 50 -8.22 -6.87 7.88
C ALA A 50 -9.43 -5.93 7.91
N THR A 51 -10.57 -6.39 8.42
CA THR A 51 -11.77 -5.57 8.60
C THR A 51 -11.50 -4.41 9.56
N ASP A 52 -10.86 -4.68 10.70
CA ASP A 52 -10.48 -3.66 11.68
C ASP A 52 -9.53 -2.63 11.05
N PHE A 53 -8.57 -3.06 10.23
CA PHE A 53 -7.67 -2.15 9.50
C PHE A 53 -8.42 -1.19 8.57
N PHE A 54 -9.40 -1.67 7.80
CA PHE A 54 -10.16 -0.82 6.86
C PHE A 54 -11.19 0.08 7.55
N LEU A 55 -11.68 -0.31 8.73
CA LEU A 55 -12.71 0.43 9.47
C LEU A 55 -12.15 1.22 10.66
N SER A 56 -10.84 1.17 10.89
CA SER A 56 -10.18 1.95 11.94
C SER A 56 -10.27 3.44 11.60
N ASN A 57 -10.66 4.23 12.60
CA ASN A 57 -10.62 5.71 12.56
C ASN A 57 -9.29 6.26 13.10
N GLU A 58 -8.28 5.40 13.28
CA GLU A 58 -6.97 5.81 13.77
C GLU A 58 -6.16 6.47 12.64
N ASP A 59 -6.46 7.72 12.39
CA ASP A 59 -5.79 8.55 11.36
C ASP A 59 -4.33 8.86 11.75
N ASP A 60 -4.00 8.77 13.05
CA ASP A 60 -2.68 9.09 13.60
C ASP A 60 -1.60 8.03 13.33
N TYR A 61 -1.99 6.83 12.90
CA TYR A 61 -1.03 5.77 12.60
C TYR A 61 -0.47 5.92 11.18
N LEU A 62 0.86 5.95 11.03
CA LEU A 62 1.55 6.17 9.75
C LEU A 62 1.15 5.17 8.65
N PHE A 63 0.76 3.96 9.05
CA PHE A 63 0.29 2.91 8.15
C PHE A 63 -1.20 2.61 8.32
N SER A 64 -2.00 3.58 8.76
CA SER A 64 -3.46 3.45 8.75
C SER A 64 -3.97 3.38 7.31
N PHE A 65 -5.16 2.79 7.14
CA PHE A 65 -5.81 2.75 5.84
C PHE A 65 -5.97 4.16 5.23
N GLN A 66 -6.33 5.14 6.05
CA GLN A 66 -6.50 6.53 5.63
C GLN A 66 -5.16 7.15 5.19
N ALA A 67 -4.10 7.02 6.00
CA ALA A 67 -2.78 7.55 5.68
C ALA A 67 -2.20 6.92 4.40
N ILE A 68 -2.41 5.62 4.18
CA ILE A 68 -2.00 4.92 2.97
C ILE A 68 -2.76 5.44 1.75
N CYS A 69 -4.07 5.64 1.87
CA CYS A 69 -4.88 6.18 0.79
C CYS A 69 -4.45 7.61 0.43
N ASP A 70 -4.20 8.45 1.43
CA ASP A 70 -3.75 9.83 1.23
C ASP A 70 -2.38 9.88 0.54
N TYR A 71 -1.41 9.07 1.00
CA TYR A 71 -0.08 9.00 0.40
C TYR A 71 -0.12 8.51 -1.06
N LEU A 72 -0.96 7.51 -1.36
CA LEU A 72 -1.11 6.96 -2.71
C LEU A 72 -2.07 7.76 -3.59
N SER A 73 -2.68 8.83 -3.07
CA SER A 73 -3.74 9.61 -3.76
C SER A 73 -4.92 8.73 -4.22
N ILE A 74 -5.31 7.75 -3.39
CA ILE A 74 -6.43 6.84 -3.61
C ILE A 74 -7.63 7.32 -2.79
N ASP A 75 -8.83 7.27 -3.37
CA ASP A 75 -10.06 7.58 -2.63
C ASP A 75 -10.45 6.40 -1.72
N PRO A 76 -10.40 6.54 -0.38
CA PRO A 76 -10.71 5.46 0.54
C PRO A 76 -12.15 4.96 0.39
N LYS A 77 -13.10 5.83 0.01
CA LYS A 77 -14.50 5.44 -0.17
C LYS A 77 -14.67 4.48 -1.34
N LYS A 78 -13.88 4.64 -2.41
CA LYS A 78 -13.89 3.71 -3.54
C LYS A 78 -13.34 2.35 -3.14
N VAL A 79 -12.27 2.33 -2.34
CA VAL A 79 -11.70 1.08 -1.84
C VAL A 79 -12.73 0.35 -0.97
N LEU A 80 -13.33 1.04 0.01
CA LEU A 80 -14.38 0.48 0.87
C LEU A 80 -15.57 -0.05 0.06
N TYR A 81 -15.96 0.65 -1.00
CA TYR A 81 -17.03 0.20 -1.89
C TYR A 81 -16.66 -1.10 -2.63
N ILE A 82 -15.45 -1.17 -3.19
CA ILE A 82 -14.95 -2.35 -3.93
C ILE A 82 -14.87 -3.58 -3.02
N ILE A 83 -14.42 -3.41 -1.78
CA ILE A 83 -14.27 -4.52 -0.82
C ILE A 83 -15.57 -4.83 -0.06
N GLY A 84 -16.65 -4.10 -0.32
CA GLY A 84 -17.97 -4.35 0.28
C GLY A 84 -18.12 -3.88 1.73
N LEU A 85 -17.21 -3.04 2.23
CA LEU A 85 -17.26 -2.47 3.58
C LEU A 85 -17.84 -1.04 3.62
N ALA A 86 -18.23 -0.46 2.48
CA ALA A 86 -18.89 0.83 2.46
C ALA A 86 -20.26 0.78 3.16
N GLU A 87 -20.49 1.75 4.05
CA GLU A 87 -21.80 2.02 4.67
C GLU A 87 -22.87 2.13 3.57
N ARG A 88 -23.79 1.16 3.51
CA ARG A 88 -24.99 1.28 2.67
C ARG A 88 -25.84 2.39 3.29
N LYS A 89 -25.93 3.54 2.62
CA LYS A 89 -26.93 4.56 2.96
C LYS A 89 -28.31 3.91 2.90
N ASN A 90 -28.83 3.51 4.05
CA ASN A 90 -30.20 3.01 4.16
C ASN A 90 -31.14 4.12 3.69
N LYS A 91 -31.87 3.86 2.60
CA LYS A 91 -32.98 4.70 2.17
C LYS A 91 -33.99 4.74 3.33
N PRO A 92 -34.51 5.91 3.75
CA PRO A 92 -35.48 5.96 4.83
C PRO A 92 -36.68 5.08 4.45
N LYS A 93 -37.08 4.19 5.36
CA LYS A 93 -38.34 3.46 5.26
C LYS A 93 -39.45 4.50 5.43
N ASN A 94 -40.12 4.83 4.33
CA ASN A 94 -41.44 5.49 4.37
C ASN A 94 -42.49 4.50 4.89
#